data_AF-A0A7S0XYK7-F1
#
_entry.id   AF-A0A7S0XYK7-F1
#
_cell.length_a   1.000
_cell.length_b   1.000
_cell.length_c   1.000
_cell.angle_alpha   90.00
_cell.angle_beta   90.00
_cell.angle_gamma   90.00
#
_symmetry.space_group_name_H-M   'P 1'
#
loop_
_entity.id
_entity.type
_entity.pdbx_description
1 polymer ?
#
loop_
_entity_poly.entity_id
_entity_poly.type
_entity_poly.pdbx_seq_one_letter_code
_entity_poly.pdbx_strand_id
1 'polypeptide(L)'
;SCHDLAFPSQPSHQVFALGSQIRDHNKDLMHEWEDNLHWWLEECDTLQGFQVMVDADSTFGFFAGEMCRHLSDDYPRTPIVVMGALPEREMDDEDEERYTRLQRSDEAMTAFSLVEHASVYIPL
;
A
#
# COMPACT_ATOMS: atom_id res chain seq x y z
N SER A 1 -24.78 14.42 -12.53
CA SER A 1 -23.60 15.31 -12.57
C SER A 1 -22.63 14.77 -11.56
N CYS A 2 -21.60 14.06 -12.03
CA CYS A 2 -20.71 13.23 -11.21
C CYS A 2 -19.44 14.00 -10.81
N HIS A 3 -19.58 15.26 -10.41
CA HIS A 3 -18.47 16.22 -10.35
C HIS A 3 -18.05 16.64 -8.93
N ASP A 4 -18.65 16.06 -7.88
CA ASP A 4 -18.43 16.47 -6.47
C ASP A 4 -18.14 15.27 -5.55
N LEU A 5 -17.25 14.37 -5.97
CA LEU A 5 -16.60 13.40 -5.06
C LEU A 5 -15.11 13.72 -4.86
N ALA A 6 -14.74 15.00 -4.98
CA ALA A 6 -13.49 15.47 -4.41
C ALA A 6 -13.62 15.38 -2.88
N PHE A 7 -13.22 14.25 -2.32
CA PHE A 7 -12.92 14.16 -0.90
C PHE A 7 -11.90 15.27 -0.60
N PRO A 8 -12.21 16.24 0.27
CA PRO A 8 -11.22 17.24 0.66
C PRO A 8 -10.05 16.48 1.26
N SER A 9 -8.88 16.65 0.65
CA SER A 9 -7.63 15.98 1.01
C SER A 9 -7.35 16.21 2.51
N GLN A 10 -7.72 15.23 3.33
CA GLN A 10 -7.24 15.16 4.70
C GLN A 10 -5.73 14.84 4.62
N PRO A 11 -4.84 15.77 5.00
CA PRO A 11 -3.40 15.62 4.77
C PRO A 11 -2.74 14.56 5.68
N SER A 12 -3.50 13.97 6.60
CA SER A 12 -2.96 13.09 7.64
C SER A 12 -2.71 11.65 7.18
N HIS A 13 -3.14 11.20 6.00
CA HIS A 13 -2.96 9.80 5.55
C HIS A 13 -2.01 9.66 4.34
N GLN A 14 -1.26 10.73 4.03
CA GLN A 14 -0.52 10.85 2.77
C GLN A 14 1.00 10.78 2.94
N VAL A 15 1.51 10.23 4.06
CA VAL A 15 2.96 10.12 4.26
C VAL A 15 3.30 8.72 4.70
N PHE A 16 4.13 8.03 3.92
CA PHE A 16 4.54 6.65 4.14
C PHE A 16 4.97 6.39 5.59
N ALA A 17 5.80 7.29 6.14
CA ALA A 17 6.37 7.16 7.48
C ALA A 17 5.34 7.15 8.62
N LEU A 18 4.12 7.66 8.41
CA LEU A 18 3.07 7.62 9.43
C LEU A 18 2.55 6.19 9.65
N GLY A 19 2.70 5.29 8.67
CA GLY A 19 2.18 3.94 8.75
C GLY A 19 2.72 3.16 9.95
N SER A 20 4.00 3.36 10.28
CA SER A 20 4.61 2.75 11.47
C SER A 20 3.94 3.22 12.76
N GLN A 21 3.64 4.52 12.88
CA GLN A 21 2.95 5.07 14.04
C GLN A 21 1.53 4.53 14.15
N ILE A 22 0.79 4.43 13.04
CA ILE A 22 -0.57 3.88 13.03
C ILE A 22 -0.54 2.42 13.49
N ARG A 23 0.37 1.61 12.95
CA ARG A 23 0.57 0.21 13.36
C ARG A 23 0.93 0.11 14.84
N ASP A 24 1.81 0.96 15.34
CA ASP A 24 2.23 0.92 16.74
C ASP A 24 1.11 1.35 17.71
N HIS A 25 0.24 2.27 17.29
CA HIS A 25 -0.94 2.70 18.05
C HIS A 25 -2.09 1.68 17.99
N ASN A 26 -2.23 0.95 16.88
CA ASN A 26 -3.21 -0.11 16.70
C ASN A 26 -2.52 -1.44 16.43
N LYS A 27 -2.04 -2.07 17.51
CA LYS A 27 -1.25 -3.31 17.44
C LYS A 27 -2.02 -4.49 16.86
N ASP A 28 -3.35 -4.47 16.99
CA ASP A 28 -4.20 -5.56 16.52
C ASP A 28 -4.55 -5.42 15.03
N LEU A 29 -4.26 -4.26 14.41
CA LEU A 29 -4.63 -3.97 13.02
C LEU A 29 -4.14 -5.04 12.01
N MET A 30 -2.87 -5.44 12.11
CA MET A 30 -2.31 -6.44 11.21
C MET A 30 -2.84 -7.84 11.52
N HIS A 31 -3.05 -8.17 12.78
CA HIS A 31 -3.63 -9.45 13.19
C HIS A 31 -5.09 -9.58 12.74
N GLU A 32 -5.89 -8.52 12.88
CA GLU A 32 -7.26 -8.50 12.36
C GLU A 32 -7.30 -8.67 10.84
N TRP A 33 -6.35 -8.07 10.12
CA TRP A 33 -6.22 -8.26 8.68
C TRP A 33 -5.85 -9.72 8.32
N GLU A 34 -4.87 -10.32 9.02
CA GLU A 34 -4.48 -11.72 8.85
C GLU A 34 -5.63 -12.68 9.13
N ASP A 35 -6.35 -12.49 10.24
CA ASP A 35 -7.48 -13.34 10.63
C ASP A 35 -8.60 -13.29 9.57
N ASN A 36 -8.89 -12.10 9.05
CA ASN A 36 -9.84 -11.94 7.96
C ASN A 36 -9.37 -12.63 6.68
N LEU A 37 -8.07 -12.60 6.38
CA LEU A 37 -7.49 -13.27 5.22
C LEU A 37 -7.55 -14.81 5.36
N HIS A 38 -7.19 -15.34 6.53
CA HIS A 38 -7.21 -16.78 6.80
C HIS A 38 -8.56 -17.42 6.48
N TRP A 39 -9.66 -16.74 6.85
CA TRP A 39 -11.00 -17.20 6.51
C TRP A 39 -11.22 -17.41 5.01
N TRP A 40 -10.70 -16.53 4.15
CA TRP A 40 -10.79 -16.71 2.70
C TRP A 40 -9.89 -17.83 2.17
N LEU A 41 -8.74 -18.05 2.81
CA LEU A 41 -7.77 -19.04 2.39
C LEU A 41 -8.18 -20.47 2.74
N GLU A 42 -8.93 -20.67 3.83
CA GLU A 42 -9.46 -21.99 4.22
C GLU A 42 -10.43 -22.57 3.18
N GLU A 43 -11.16 -21.72 2.46
CA GLU A 43 -12.09 -22.12 1.40
C GLU A 43 -11.37 -22.40 0.05
N CYS A 44 -10.07 -22.13 -0.05
CA CYS A 44 -9.30 -22.35 -1.27
C CYS A 44 -8.69 -23.76 -1.31
N ASP A 45 -9.13 -24.61 -2.24
CA ASP A 45 -8.49 -25.91 -2.49
C ASP A 45 -7.01 -25.77 -2.91
N THR A 46 -6.70 -24.75 -3.71
CA THR A 46 -5.33 -24.41 -4.14
C THR A 46 -5.16 -22.90 -4.26
N LEU A 47 -4.17 -22.36 -3.56
CA LEU A 47 -3.82 -20.94 -3.61
C LEU A 47 -2.82 -20.68 -4.74
N GLN A 48 -3.19 -19.82 -5.69
CA GLN A 48 -2.36 -19.54 -6.88
C GLN A 48 -1.44 -18.34 -6.70
N GLY A 49 -1.79 -17.41 -5.82
CA GLY A 49 -1.09 -16.14 -5.70
C GLY A 49 -1.90 -15.12 -4.91
N PHE A 50 -1.24 -14.02 -4.58
CA PHE A 50 -1.87 -12.82 -4.04
C PHE A 50 -1.73 -11.67 -5.02
N GLN A 51 -2.77 -10.84 -5.10
CA GLN A 51 -2.78 -9.60 -5.84
C GLN A 51 -3.04 -8.45 -4.86
N VAL A 52 -2.09 -7.54 -4.74
CA VAL A 52 -2.17 -6.36 -3.88
C VAL A 52 -2.29 -5.12 -4.77
N MET A 53 -3.29 -4.28 -4.52
CA MET A 53 -3.44 -2.98 -5.16
C MET A 53 -3.31 -1.91 -4.08
N VAL A 54 -2.49 -0.90 -4.34
CA VAL A 54 -2.16 0.13 -3.34
C VAL A 54 -1.92 1.47 -4.00
N ASP A 55 -2.32 2.55 -3.32
CA ASP A 55 -1.88 3.90 -3.64
C ASP A 55 -0.43 4.07 -3.14
N ALA A 56 0.51 4.08 -4.07
CA ALA A 56 1.94 3.96 -3.77
C ALA A 56 2.54 5.23 -3.14
N ASP A 57 1.86 6.36 -3.26
CA ASP A 57 2.29 7.68 -2.78
C ASP A 57 1.70 8.06 -1.40
N SER A 58 1.20 7.08 -0.65
CA SER A 58 0.48 7.31 0.59
C SER A 58 0.96 6.42 1.74
N THR A 59 0.35 6.61 2.92
CA THR A 59 0.57 5.72 4.06
C THR A 59 0.19 4.25 3.76
N PHE A 60 -0.68 4.00 2.78
CA PHE A 60 -1.03 2.63 2.39
C PHE A 60 0.15 1.87 1.76
N GLY A 61 1.10 2.57 1.16
CA GLY A 61 2.34 1.97 0.68
C GLY A 61 3.16 1.30 1.78
N PHE A 62 3.16 1.85 3.00
CA PHE A 62 3.77 1.22 4.17
C PHE A 62 3.06 -0.08 4.54
N PHE A 63 1.73 -0.05 4.59
CA PHE A 63 0.92 -1.22 4.92
C PHE A 63 1.02 -2.31 3.86
N ALA A 64 1.09 -1.95 2.57
CA ALA A 64 1.34 -2.93 1.51
C ALA A 64 2.68 -3.65 1.70
N GLY A 65 3.73 -2.93 2.11
CA GLY A 65 5.01 -3.54 2.48
C GLY A 65 4.88 -4.54 3.63
N GLU A 66 4.23 -4.15 4.72
CA GLU A 66 3.99 -5.03 5.87
C GLU A 66 3.14 -6.24 5.48
N MET A 67 2.03 -6.05 4.76
CA MET A 67 1.19 -7.14 4.26
C MET A 67 2.00 -8.11 3.39
N CYS A 68 2.80 -7.60 2.44
CA CYS A 68 3.64 -8.46 1.61
C CYS A 68 4.65 -9.25 2.43
N ARG A 69 5.25 -8.63 3.45
CA ARG A 69 6.15 -9.33 4.39
C ARG A 69 5.44 -10.50 5.06
N HIS A 70 4.30 -10.24 5.69
CA HIS A 70 3.48 -11.27 6.36
C HIS A 70 3.07 -12.40 5.39
N LEU A 71 2.58 -12.05 4.20
CA LEU A 71 2.24 -13.04 3.16
C LEU A 71 3.45 -13.87 2.73
N SER A 72 4.63 -13.26 2.58
CA SER A 72 5.85 -13.95 2.17
C SER A 72 6.39 -14.88 3.25
N ASP A 73 6.19 -14.54 4.52
CA ASP A 73 6.59 -15.35 5.68
C ASP A 73 5.71 -16.61 5.79
N ASP A 74 4.38 -16.45 5.68
CA ASP A 74 3.42 -17.55 5.85
C ASP A 74 3.24 -18.39 4.57
N TYR A 75 3.38 -17.77 3.39
CA TYR A 75 3.18 -18.40 2.09
C TYR A 75 4.41 -18.24 1.16
N PRO A 76 5.60 -18.72 1.55
CA PRO A 76 6.87 -18.41 0.87
C PRO A 76 7.01 -18.92 -0.57
N ARG A 77 6.11 -19.79 -1.03
CA ARG A 77 6.08 -20.30 -2.41
C ARG A 77 4.97 -19.69 -3.26
N THR A 78 4.14 -18.86 -2.66
CA THR A 78 2.98 -18.25 -3.32
C THR A 78 3.40 -16.90 -3.90
N PRO A 79 3.20 -16.66 -5.21
CA PRO A 79 3.62 -15.39 -5.80
C PRO A 79 2.74 -14.23 -5.31
N ILE A 80 3.38 -13.07 -5.11
CA ILE A 80 2.71 -11.83 -4.70
C ILE A 80 2.92 -10.78 -5.81
N VAL A 81 1.83 -10.39 -6.47
CA VAL A 81 1.81 -9.36 -7.50
C VAL A 81 1.29 -8.06 -6.88
N VAL A 82 2.09 -7.00 -6.92
CA VAL A 82 1.72 -5.69 -6.37
C VAL A 82 1.57 -4.68 -7.48
N MET A 83 0.44 -3.96 -7.49
CA MET A 83 0.16 -2.85 -8.38
C MET A 83 0.06 -1.56 -7.58
N GLY A 84 0.99 -0.64 -7.85
CA GLY A 84 1.04 0.67 -7.19
C GLY A 84 0.41 1.73 -8.07
N ALA A 85 -0.77 2.23 -7.70
CA ALA A 85 -1.40 3.37 -8.35
C ALA A 85 -0.74 4.67 -7.92
N LEU A 86 -0.58 5.59 -8.86
CA LEU A 86 -0.13 6.96 -8.62
C LEU A 86 -1.21 7.94 -9.09
N PRO A 87 -1.42 9.05 -8.37
CA PRO A 87 -2.35 10.07 -8.83
C PRO A 87 -1.83 10.75 -10.10
N GLU A 88 -2.78 11.25 -10.89
CA GLU A 88 -2.45 12.12 -12.02
C GLU A 88 -1.77 13.39 -11.49
N ARG A 89 -0.63 13.74 -12.09
CA ARG A 89 0.15 14.91 -11.71
C ARG A 89 -0.35 16.09 -12.54
N GLU A 90 -1.13 16.97 -11.92
CA GLU A 90 -1.34 18.31 -12.46
C GLU A 90 0.00 19.07 -12.38
N MET A 91 0.16 20.09 -13.22
CA MET A 91 1.38 20.89 -13.30
C MET A 91 1.00 22.35 -13.05
N ASP A 92 0.72 22.73 -11.82
CA ASP A 92 0.46 24.13 -11.45
C ASP A 92 1.06 24.54 -10.08
N ASP A 93 1.88 25.60 -10.14
CA ASP A 93 2.40 26.47 -9.06
C ASP A 93 3.35 25.92 -7.96
N GLU A 94 4.11 26.84 -7.35
CA GLU A 94 5.25 26.59 -6.44
C GLU A 94 4.88 25.81 -5.15
N ASP A 95 3.62 25.84 -4.70
CA ASP A 95 3.15 25.03 -3.57
C ASP A 95 3.08 23.52 -3.92
N GLU A 96 2.91 23.18 -5.20
CA GLU A 96 2.84 21.81 -5.71
C GLU A 96 4.21 21.10 -5.67
N GLU A 97 5.32 21.85 -5.71
CA GLU A 97 6.66 21.26 -5.72
C GLU A 97 6.94 20.45 -4.45
N ARG A 98 6.52 20.96 -3.29
CA ARG A 98 6.72 20.27 -2.01
C ARG A 98 5.88 18.98 -1.93
N TYR A 99 4.62 19.04 -2.34
CA TYR A 99 3.73 17.88 -2.35
C TYR A 99 4.23 16.82 -3.34
N THR A 100 4.63 17.23 -4.53
CA THR A 100 5.23 16.35 -5.55
C THR A 100 6.48 15.65 -5.04
N ARG A 101 7.35 16.37 -4.30
CA ARG A 101 8.57 15.79 -3.70
C ARG A 101 8.23 14.75 -2.62
N LEU A 102 7.22 15.01 -1.79
CA LEU A 102 6.77 14.05 -0.79
C LEU A 102 6.19 12.80 -1.43
N GLN A 103 5.29 12.94 -2.41
CA GLN A 103 4.73 11.80 -3.15
C GLN A 103 5.80 10.93 -3.81
N ARG A 104 6.80 11.54 -4.45
CA ARG A 104 7.94 10.80 -5.03
C ARG A 104 8.75 10.06 -3.97
N SER A 105 8.90 10.65 -2.79
CA SER A 105 9.57 10.00 -1.66
C SER A 105 8.75 8.82 -1.17
N ASP A 106 7.43 8.98 -1.00
CA ASP A 106 6.54 7.93 -0.53
C ASP A 106 6.45 6.77 -1.54
N GLU A 107 6.33 7.08 -2.84
CA GLU A 107 6.42 6.11 -3.94
C GLU A 107 7.71 5.29 -3.88
N ALA A 108 8.86 5.96 -3.70
CA ALA A 108 10.16 5.29 -3.61
C ALA A 108 10.25 4.39 -2.37
N MET A 109 9.73 4.85 -1.23
CA MET A 109 9.70 4.07 0.01
C MET A 109 8.79 2.84 -0.10
N THR A 110 7.65 2.97 -0.77
CA THR A 110 6.77 1.85 -1.12
C THR A 110 7.47 0.85 -2.01
N ALA A 111 8.09 1.29 -3.11
CA ALA A 111 8.82 0.38 -3.98
C ALA A 111 9.95 -0.34 -3.23
N PHE A 112 10.65 0.35 -2.33
CA PHE A 112 11.71 -0.22 -1.50
C PHE A 112 11.18 -1.26 -0.50
N SER A 113 10.07 -1.00 0.19
CA SER A 113 9.50 -1.94 1.15
C SER A 113 9.00 -3.24 0.48
N LEU A 114 8.64 -3.17 -0.79
CA LEU A 114 8.15 -4.30 -1.57
C LEU A 114 9.27 -5.18 -2.16
N VAL A 115 10.50 -4.67 -2.31
CA VAL A 115 11.58 -5.34 -3.06
C VAL A 115 11.90 -6.76 -2.54
N GLU A 116 11.83 -6.98 -1.23
CA GLU A 116 12.19 -8.26 -0.63
C GLU A 116 11.05 -9.27 -0.61
N HIS A 117 9.80 -8.81 -0.67
CA HIS A 117 8.62 -9.62 -0.37
C HIS A 117 7.67 -9.79 -1.55
N ALA A 118 7.62 -8.81 -2.47
CA ALA A 118 6.83 -8.92 -3.68
C ALA A 118 7.56 -9.77 -4.73
N SER A 119 6.82 -10.61 -5.45
CA SER A 119 7.37 -11.33 -6.61
C SER A 119 7.49 -10.41 -7.83
N VAL A 120 6.59 -9.44 -7.96
CA VAL A 120 6.63 -8.40 -8.99
C VAL A 120 5.91 -7.15 -8.49
N TYR A 121 6.47 -5.99 -8.79
CA TYR A 121 5.85 -4.69 -8.57
C TYR A 121 5.61 -3.98 -9.91
N ILE A 122 4.37 -3.50 -10.10
CA ILE A 122 3.93 -2.82 -11.32
C ILE A 122 3.46 -1.41 -10.92
N PRO A 123 4.23 -0.36 -11.23
CA PRO A 123 3.74 1.02 -11.08
C PRO A 123 2.72 1.32 -12.19
N LEU A 124 1.56 1.88 -11.82
CA LEU A 124 0.43 2.21 -12.69
C LEU A 124 0.30 3.72 -12.91
#